data_AF-A0AAD5THQ1-F1
#
_entry.id   AF-A0AAD5THQ1-F1
#
_cell.length_a   1.000
_cell.length_b   1.000
_cell.length_c   1.000
_cell.angle_alpha   90.00
_cell.angle_beta   90.00
_cell.angle_gamma   90.00
#
_symmetry.space_group_name_H-M   'P 1'
#
loop_
_entity.id
_entity.type
_entity.pdbx_description
1 polymer ?
#
loop_
_entity_poly.entity_id
_entity_poly.type
_entity_poly.pdbx_seq_one_letter_code
_entity_poly.pdbx_strand_id
1 'polypeptide(L)'
;MSSKPRSMPVGQRNILRPNDSASLWNCTLSPGWSREEAELLRKALMRFGVGNWKDIMESGCLPGKTNAQLNLQTQRMLGQQSTAEFQLLHVDPLVIGAKNALIQGSDVKRKNGFIVNSGGKVTKEEKLRRIKENREKYELSEDVWKAIELPVNEDPAKVLAEKQQLLESLQTQLLAVRAEIGRRKDPPLSSHETDTENREAGATPKRLKTAAH
;
A
#
# COMPACT_ATOMS: atom_id res chain seq x y z
N MET A 1 -60.58 14.81 19.36
CA MET A 1 -59.43 15.73 19.31
C MET A 1 -58.16 14.89 19.36
N SER A 2 -57.47 14.71 18.23
CA SER A 2 -56.30 13.82 18.11
C SER A 2 -55.08 14.47 18.76
N SER A 3 -54.60 13.89 19.85
CA SER A 3 -53.41 14.34 20.57
C SER A 3 -52.16 14.11 19.72
N LYS A 4 -51.54 15.19 19.23
CA LYS A 4 -50.24 15.13 18.54
C LYS A 4 -49.20 14.44 19.44
N PRO A 5 -48.38 13.52 18.91
CA PRO A 5 -47.34 12.87 19.70
C PRO A 5 -46.31 13.92 20.14
N ARG A 6 -46.07 14.01 21.45
CA ARG A 6 -45.09 14.94 22.04
C ARG A 6 -43.68 14.49 21.62
N SER A 7 -42.99 15.34 20.87
CA SER A 7 -41.55 15.19 20.61
C SER A 7 -40.77 15.28 21.93
N MET A 8 -39.91 14.30 22.20
CA MET A 8 -39.05 14.30 23.39
C MET A 8 -38.05 15.48 23.40
N PRO A 9 -37.63 15.95 24.58
CA PRO A 9 -36.65 17.03 24.73
C PRO A 9 -35.29 16.67 24.12
N VAL A 10 -34.67 17.66 23.48
CA VAL A 10 -33.40 17.58 22.76
C VAL A 10 -32.24 17.51 23.77
N GLY A 11 -32.02 16.35 24.37
CA GLY A 11 -30.93 16.17 25.34
C GLY A 11 -30.73 14.74 25.83
N GLN A 12 -31.74 13.89 25.72
CA GLN A 12 -31.69 12.48 26.15
C GLN A 12 -31.83 11.49 25.00
N ARG A 13 -31.40 11.86 23.79
CA ARG A 13 -31.11 10.85 22.78
C ARG A 13 -29.72 10.30 23.08
N ASN A 14 -29.63 9.45 24.11
CA ASN A 14 -28.69 8.33 24.03
C ASN A 14 -29.14 7.55 22.80
N ILE A 15 -28.58 7.91 21.64
CA ILE A 15 -28.65 7.09 20.45
C ILE A 15 -27.88 5.85 20.85
N LEU A 16 -28.59 4.89 21.44
CA LEU A 16 -28.09 3.56 21.71
C LEU A 16 -27.62 3.03 20.35
N ARG A 17 -26.31 3.03 20.17
CA ARG A 17 -25.72 2.44 18.98
C ARG A 17 -25.83 0.93 19.21
N PRO A 18 -26.10 0.10 18.19
CA PRO A 18 -26.03 -1.36 18.31
C PRO A 18 -24.65 -1.91 18.74
N ASN A 19 -23.71 -1.02 19.05
CA ASN A 19 -22.34 -1.28 19.42
C ASN A 19 -22.03 -0.72 20.82
N ASP A 20 -23.02 -0.44 21.68
CA ASP A 20 -22.84 0.05 23.06
C ASP A 20 -22.37 -1.04 24.05
N SER A 21 -21.64 -2.05 23.57
CA SER A 21 -20.88 -2.94 24.46
C SER A 21 -19.76 -2.12 25.11
N ALA A 22 -19.54 -2.21 26.42
CA ALA A 22 -18.58 -1.39 27.18
C ALA A 22 -17.09 -1.64 26.88
N SER A 23 -16.73 -1.95 25.63
CA SER A 23 -15.37 -2.11 25.15
C SER A 23 -14.91 -0.80 24.50
N LEU A 24 -13.62 -0.46 24.60
CA LEU A 24 -12.94 0.71 23.99
C LEU A 24 -13.08 0.86 22.46
N TRP A 25 -13.93 0.05 21.81
CA TRP A 25 -13.94 -0.28 20.39
C TRP A 25 -15.23 0.14 19.66
N ASN A 26 -16.03 1.02 20.26
CA ASN A 26 -17.37 1.37 19.76
C ASN A 26 -17.38 2.44 18.67
N CYS A 27 -16.38 2.45 17.78
CA CYS A 27 -16.49 3.23 16.56
C CYS A 27 -17.49 2.53 15.63
N THR A 28 -18.57 3.21 15.25
CA THR A 28 -19.47 2.69 14.21
C THR A 28 -18.63 2.56 12.95
N LEU A 29 -18.51 1.37 12.36
CA LEU A 29 -17.80 1.21 11.10
C LEU A 29 -18.56 1.93 9.98
N SER A 30 -17.85 2.56 9.05
CA SER A 30 -18.46 3.04 7.82
C SER A 30 -18.94 1.84 6.98
N PRO A 31 -20.01 1.97 6.18
CA PRO A 31 -20.44 0.89 5.29
C PRO A 31 -19.28 0.38 4.42
N GLY A 32 -19.12 -0.95 4.33
CA GLY A 32 -18.02 -1.57 3.58
C GLY A 32 -16.66 -1.57 4.28
N TRP A 33 -16.63 -1.40 5.61
CA TRP A 33 -15.44 -1.60 6.44
C TRP A 33 -15.55 -2.86 7.28
N SER A 34 -14.49 -3.66 7.30
CA SER A 34 -14.30 -4.70 8.30
C SER A 34 -13.62 -4.14 9.56
N ARG A 35 -13.66 -4.91 10.66
CA ARG A 35 -12.94 -4.52 11.89
C ARG A 35 -11.43 -4.51 11.66
N GLU A 36 -10.94 -5.49 10.92
CA GLU A 36 -9.54 -5.66 10.56
C GLU A 36 -9.04 -4.47 9.72
N GLU A 37 -9.83 -4.03 8.74
CA GLU A 37 -9.51 -2.84 7.95
C GLU A 37 -9.47 -1.57 8.82
N ALA A 38 -10.40 -1.43 9.76
CA ALA A 38 -10.40 -0.28 10.68
C ALA A 38 -9.16 -0.28 11.59
N GLU A 39 -8.72 -1.45 12.05
CA GLU A 39 -7.48 -1.62 12.81
C GLU A 39 -6.23 -1.29 11.99
N LEU A 40 -6.20 -1.73 10.73
CA LEU A 40 -5.15 -1.38 9.80
C LEU A 40 -5.09 0.13 9.57
N LEU A 41 -6.24 0.79 9.39
CA LEU A 41 -6.29 2.24 9.30
C LEU A 41 -5.78 2.92 10.58
N ARG A 42 -6.15 2.42 11.77
CA ARG A 42 -5.63 2.95 13.04
C ARG A 42 -4.10 2.90 13.08
N LYS A 43 -3.52 1.73 12.77
CA LYS A 43 -2.07 1.55 12.72
C LYS A 43 -1.42 2.44 11.66
N ALA A 44 -2.04 2.60 10.49
CA ALA A 44 -1.55 3.44 9.42
C ALA A 44 -1.57 4.93 9.80
N LEU A 45 -2.61 5.40 10.49
CA LEU A 45 -2.69 6.76 11.03
C LEU A 45 -1.61 7.03 12.09
N MET A 46 -1.34 6.04 12.94
CA MET A 46 -0.25 6.14 13.92
C MET A 46 1.11 6.18 13.23
N ARG A 47 1.32 5.37 12.17
CA ARG A 47 2.60 5.28 11.44
C ARG A 47 2.88 6.50 10.55
N PHE A 48 1.93 6.93 9.74
CA PHE A 48 2.14 7.97 8.71
C PHE A 48 1.62 9.35 9.11
N GLY A 49 0.84 9.43 10.18
CA GLY A 49 0.20 10.63 10.66
C GLY A 49 -1.20 10.86 10.07
N VAL A 50 -2.06 11.51 10.85
CA VAL A 50 -3.44 11.81 10.44
C VAL A 50 -3.44 12.82 9.28
N GLY A 51 -4.18 12.54 8.22
CA GLY A 51 -4.24 13.43 7.06
C GLY A 51 -3.18 13.17 5.99
N ASN A 52 -2.23 12.25 6.24
CA ASN A 52 -1.25 11.82 5.25
C ASN A 52 -1.78 10.65 4.39
N TRP A 53 -2.84 10.93 3.63
CA TRP A 53 -3.57 9.89 2.88
C TRP A 53 -2.73 9.26 1.77
N LYS A 54 -1.82 10.04 1.18
CA LYS A 54 -0.97 9.58 0.08
C LYS A 54 -0.10 8.40 0.53
N ASP A 55 0.65 8.58 1.61
CA ASP A 55 1.57 7.54 2.10
C ASP A 55 0.81 6.32 2.63
N ILE A 56 -0.36 6.52 3.25
CA ILE A 56 -1.24 5.43 3.68
C ILE A 56 -1.71 4.61 2.46
N MET A 57 -2.11 5.27 1.37
CA MET A 57 -2.53 4.60 0.14
C MET A 57 -1.37 3.88 -0.56
N GLU A 58 -0.22 4.55 -0.66
CA GLU A 58 0.99 3.98 -1.28
C GLU A 58 1.55 2.78 -0.49
N SER A 59 1.28 2.70 0.81
CA SER A 59 1.66 1.53 1.63
C SER A 59 0.92 0.24 1.24
N GLY A 60 -0.19 0.33 0.51
CA GLY A 60 -0.97 -0.83 0.08
C GLY A 60 -1.71 -1.56 1.21
N CYS A 61 -1.73 -1.04 2.44
CA CYS A 61 -2.35 -1.72 3.58
C CYS A 61 -3.89 -1.76 3.53
N LEU A 62 -4.52 -0.92 2.70
CA LEU A 62 -5.98 -0.79 2.57
C LEU A 62 -6.40 -0.74 1.09
N PRO A 63 -6.27 -1.86 0.35
CA PRO A 63 -6.59 -1.88 -1.07
C PRO A 63 -8.06 -1.57 -1.34
N GLY A 64 -8.33 -0.81 -2.38
CA GLY A 64 -9.69 -0.44 -2.80
C GLY A 64 -10.40 0.59 -1.93
N LYS A 65 -9.78 1.09 -0.85
CA LYS A 65 -10.32 2.22 -0.08
C LYS A 65 -9.93 3.55 -0.74
N THR A 66 -10.86 4.50 -0.73
CA THR A 66 -10.63 5.86 -1.25
C THR A 66 -10.28 6.82 -0.12
N ASN A 67 -9.60 7.93 -0.43
CA ASN A 67 -9.30 9.00 0.53
C ASN A 67 -10.54 9.48 1.30
N ALA A 68 -11.70 9.56 0.64
CA ALA A 68 -12.95 9.94 1.26
C ALA A 68 -13.41 8.92 2.32
N GLN A 69 -13.29 7.62 2.01
CA GLN A 69 -13.61 6.53 2.95
C GLN A 69 -12.63 6.53 4.13
N LEU A 70 -11.32 6.71 3.89
CA LEU A 70 -10.30 6.80 4.95
C LEU A 70 -10.60 7.96 5.90
N ASN A 71 -10.89 9.14 5.36
CA ASN A 71 -11.20 10.33 6.16
C ASN A 71 -12.49 10.15 6.97
N LEU A 72 -13.56 9.61 6.37
CA LEU A 72 -14.82 9.37 7.07
C LEU A 72 -14.63 8.37 8.23
N GLN A 73 -13.87 7.30 8.00
CA GLN A 73 -13.58 6.32 9.03
C GLN A 73 -12.69 6.92 10.14
N THR A 74 -11.73 7.78 9.78
CA THR A 74 -10.90 8.51 10.75
C THR A 74 -11.74 9.44 11.63
N GLN A 75 -12.67 10.20 11.06
CA GLN A 75 -13.61 11.04 11.82
C GLN A 75 -14.43 10.20 12.82
N ARG A 76 -14.80 8.97 12.45
CA ARG A 76 -15.53 8.04 13.32
C ARG A 76 -14.70 7.55 14.49
N MET A 77 -13.44 7.24 14.24
CA MET A 77 -12.51 6.86 15.31
C MET A 77 -12.26 8.03 16.26
N LEU A 78 -12.06 9.24 15.74
CA LEU A 78 -11.83 10.44 16.55
C LEU A 78 -13.09 10.94 17.27
N GLY A 79 -14.29 10.55 16.83
CA GLY A 79 -15.55 11.05 17.40
C GLY A 79 -15.85 12.52 17.07
N GLN A 80 -15.17 13.10 16.08
CA GLN A 80 -15.36 14.49 15.65
C GLN A 80 -15.24 14.64 14.13
N GLN A 81 -15.91 15.66 13.58
CA GLN A 81 -15.94 15.87 12.14
C GLN A 81 -14.64 16.47 11.60
N SER A 82 -13.99 17.36 12.36
CA SER A 82 -12.76 18.01 11.94
C SER A 82 -11.56 17.13 12.26
N THR A 83 -10.71 16.84 11.28
CA THR A 83 -9.40 16.19 11.47
C THR A 83 -8.24 17.17 11.43
N ALA A 84 -8.53 18.45 11.13
CA ALA A 84 -7.52 19.46 10.80
C ALA A 84 -6.53 19.76 11.94
N GLU A 85 -6.95 19.56 13.18
CA GLU A 85 -6.13 19.76 14.39
C GLU A 85 -5.23 18.57 14.74
N PHE A 86 -5.34 17.48 13.98
CA PHE A 86 -4.46 16.32 14.07
C PHE A 86 -3.58 16.17 12.82
N GLN A 87 -3.64 17.12 11.89
CA GLN A 87 -2.92 17.04 10.62
C GLN A 87 -1.42 16.77 10.83
N LEU A 88 -0.91 15.72 10.19
CA LEU A 88 0.46 15.20 10.26
C LEU A 88 0.92 14.77 11.66
N LEU A 89 0.01 14.58 12.62
CA LEU A 89 0.36 14.06 13.93
C LEU A 89 0.24 12.53 13.95
N HIS A 90 1.23 11.88 14.53
CA HIS A 90 1.27 10.44 14.79
C HIS A 90 0.52 10.14 16.08
N VAL A 91 -0.79 10.00 16.00
CA VAL A 91 -1.66 9.84 17.18
C VAL A 91 -2.51 8.59 17.06
N ASP A 92 -2.87 8.01 18.21
CA ASP A 92 -3.87 6.96 18.26
C ASP A 92 -5.30 7.56 18.23
N PRO A 93 -6.04 7.42 17.13
CA PRO A 93 -7.34 8.05 16.98
C PRO A 93 -8.40 7.51 17.96
N LEU A 94 -8.25 6.28 18.46
CA LEU A 94 -9.23 5.70 19.41
C LEU A 94 -9.10 6.29 20.80
N VAL A 95 -7.88 6.62 21.23
CA VAL A 95 -7.65 7.31 22.51
C VAL A 95 -8.35 8.66 22.52
N ILE A 96 -8.23 9.40 21.40
CA ILE A 96 -8.93 10.67 21.21
C ILE A 96 -10.44 10.46 21.15
N GLY A 97 -10.90 9.45 20.41
CA GLY A 97 -12.31 9.07 20.33
C GLY A 97 -12.96 8.80 21.68
N ALA A 98 -12.27 8.05 22.55
CA ALA A 98 -12.73 7.75 23.89
C ALA A 98 -12.87 9.02 24.74
N LYS A 99 -11.87 9.92 24.69
CA LYS A 99 -11.96 11.22 25.38
C LYS A 99 -13.10 12.07 24.82
N ASN A 100 -13.23 12.14 23.51
CA ASN A 100 -14.29 12.89 22.83
C ASN A 100 -15.69 12.32 23.09
N ALA A 101 -15.83 11.03 23.38
CA ALA A 101 -17.10 10.44 23.80
C ALA A 101 -17.56 10.94 25.18
N LEU A 102 -16.62 11.21 26.08
CA LEU A 102 -16.89 11.71 27.44
C LEU A 102 -17.20 13.21 27.48
N ILE A 103 -16.85 13.96 26.43
CA ILE A 103 -17.14 15.40 26.36
C ILE A 103 -18.66 15.62 26.23
N GLN A 104 -19.25 16.21 27.26
CA GLN A 104 -20.64 16.63 27.34
C GLN A 104 -20.69 18.10 27.78
N GLY A 105 -21.66 18.87 27.30
CA GLY A 105 -21.82 20.27 27.68
C GLY A 105 -22.76 21.03 26.75
N SER A 106 -23.30 22.15 27.23
CA SER A 106 -24.18 23.04 26.46
C SER A 106 -23.50 23.61 25.21
N ASP A 107 -22.19 23.78 25.25
CA ASP A 107 -21.40 24.37 24.15
C ASP A 107 -20.96 23.35 23.09
N VAL A 108 -21.15 22.06 23.37
CA VAL A 108 -20.71 20.96 22.51
C VAL A 108 -21.87 20.52 21.62
N LYS A 109 -21.88 20.98 20.38
CA LYS A 109 -22.88 20.50 19.41
C LYS A 109 -22.40 19.20 18.77
N ARG A 110 -23.32 18.25 18.63
CA ARG A 110 -23.10 17.01 17.91
C ARG A 110 -24.01 16.89 16.70
N LYS A 111 -23.46 16.45 15.56
CA LYS A 111 -24.22 16.07 14.37
C LYS A 111 -23.89 14.62 14.05
N ASN A 112 -24.90 13.77 13.92
CA ASN A 112 -24.74 12.33 13.68
C ASN A 112 -23.80 11.65 14.70
N GLY A 113 -23.77 12.15 15.94
CA GLY A 113 -22.92 11.63 17.02
C GLY A 113 -21.47 12.13 17.03
N PHE A 114 -21.05 12.94 16.06
CA PHE A 114 -19.72 13.57 16.03
C PHE A 114 -19.75 14.96 16.65
N ILE A 115 -18.70 15.33 17.36
CA ILE A 115 -18.47 16.73 17.76
C ILE A 115 -18.29 17.57 16.48
N VAL A 116 -19.09 18.62 16.35
CA VAL A 116 -18.99 19.57 15.23
C VAL A 116 -18.53 20.93 15.73
N ASN A 117 -17.61 21.54 14.98
CA ASN A 117 -17.26 22.92 15.23
C ASN A 117 -18.46 23.80 14.87
N SER A 118 -19.02 24.47 15.87
CA SER A 118 -20.21 25.30 15.74
C SER A 118 -19.90 26.77 15.57
N GLY A 119 -18.62 27.13 15.63
CA GLY A 119 -18.11 28.49 15.41
C GLY A 119 -17.79 28.76 13.94
N GLY A 120 -17.34 29.99 13.68
CA GLY A 120 -16.86 30.40 12.37
C GLY A 120 -15.63 29.62 11.89
N LYS A 121 -15.18 29.91 10.67
CA LYS A 121 -13.99 29.31 10.07
C LYS A 121 -12.79 29.49 11.02
N VAL A 122 -12.17 28.38 11.42
CA VAL A 122 -10.96 28.40 12.25
C VAL A 122 -9.86 29.12 11.48
N THR A 123 -9.20 30.09 12.11
CA THR A 123 -8.07 30.81 11.51
C THR A 123 -6.86 29.89 11.40
N LYS A 124 -5.88 30.28 10.57
CA LYS A 124 -4.67 29.47 10.38
C LYS A 124 -3.86 29.39 11.68
N GLU A 125 -3.81 30.49 12.43
CA GLU A 125 -3.09 30.61 13.70
C GLU A 125 -3.70 29.71 14.77
N GLU A 126 -5.04 29.72 14.89
CA GLU A 126 -5.76 28.87 15.84
C GLU A 126 -5.60 27.39 15.49
N LYS A 127 -5.64 27.04 14.20
CA LYS A 127 -5.35 25.68 13.74
C LYS A 127 -3.95 25.24 14.17
N LEU A 128 -2.94 26.09 13.97
CA LEU A 128 -1.55 25.77 14.31
C LEU A 128 -1.36 25.63 15.83
N ARG A 129 -2.03 26.49 16.61
CA ARG A 129 -2.05 26.41 18.08
C ARG A 129 -2.62 25.07 18.55
N ARG A 130 -3.77 24.65 18.01
CA ARG A 130 -4.38 23.36 18.35
C ARG A 130 -3.53 22.17 17.95
N ILE A 131 -2.88 22.23 16.77
CA ILE A 131 -1.94 21.19 16.35
C ILE A 131 -0.80 21.07 17.36
N LYS A 132 -0.22 22.20 17.80
CA LYS A 132 0.85 22.20 18.81
C LYS A 132 0.38 21.62 20.14
N GLU A 133 -0.78 22.05 20.64
CA GLU A 133 -1.35 21.53 21.89
C GLU A 133 -1.66 20.02 21.81
N ASN A 134 -2.17 19.55 20.66
CA ASN A 134 -2.45 18.14 20.45
C ASN A 134 -1.17 17.32 20.28
N ARG A 135 -0.14 17.91 19.66
CA ARG A 135 1.18 17.30 19.54
C ARG A 135 1.75 16.97 20.91
N GLU A 136 1.79 17.97 21.80
CA GLU A 136 2.32 17.80 23.16
C GLU A 136 1.52 16.78 24.00
N LYS A 137 0.22 16.61 23.72
CA LYS A 137 -0.67 15.73 24.50
C LYS A 137 -0.77 14.30 23.97
N TYR A 138 -0.65 14.11 22.65
CA TYR A 138 -1.07 12.87 21.99
C TYR A 138 -0.06 12.29 21.01
N GLU A 139 0.97 13.04 20.63
CA GLU A 139 1.96 12.53 19.67
C GLU A 139 2.71 11.33 20.25
N LEU A 140 2.74 10.25 19.49
CA LEU A 140 3.49 9.05 19.81
C LEU A 140 4.97 9.34 19.59
N SER A 141 5.83 8.73 20.42
CA SER A 141 7.26 8.82 20.23
C SER A 141 7.68 8.21 18.89
N GLU A 142 8.79 8.73 18.35
CA GLU A 142 9.31 8.32 17.04
C GLU A 142 9.56 6.83 16.94
N ASP A 143 10.11 6.24 18.00
CA ASP A 143 10.39 4.81 18.07
C ASP A 143 9.10 3.97 18.00
N VAL A 144 8.03 4.44 18.63
CA VAL A 144 6.76 3.70 18.69
C VAL A 144 6.11 3.66 17.32
N TRP A 145 6.00 4.79 16.62
CA TRP A 145 5.31 4.79 15.34
C TRP A 145 6.16 4.20 14.20
N LYS A 146 7.50 4.28 14.28
CA LYS A 146 8.39 3.60 13.31
C LYS A 146 8.34 2.08 13.42
N ALA A 147 8.17 1.56 14.63
CA ALA A 147 8.05 0.13 14.89
C ALA A 147 6.71 -0.48 14.43
N ILE A 148 5.72 0.34 14.06
CA ILE A 148 4.43 -0.17 13.56
C ILE A 148 4.61 -0.78 12.18
N GLU A 149 4.54 -2.10 12.09
CA GLU A 149 4.51 -2.82 10.83
C GLU A 149 3.10 -2.86 10.26
N LEU A 150 2.99 -2.58 8.95
CA LEU A 150 1.75 -2.67 8.20
C LEU A 150 1.89 -3.80 7.18
N PRO A 151 0.89 -4.69 7.07
CA PRO A 151 0.89 -5.70 6.03
C PRO A 151 0.77 -5.00 4.68
N VAL A 152 1.75 -5.24 3.81
CA VAL A 152 1.70 -4.79 2.42
C VAL A 152 0.85 -5.82 1.67
N ASN A 153 -0.33 -5.42 1.22
CA ASN A 153 -1.07 -6.24 0.28
C ASN A 153 -0.53 -5.87 -1.10
N GLU A 154 0.20 -6.78 -1.74
CA GLU A 154 0.76 -6.53 -3.07
C GLU A 154 -0.40 -6.26 -4.03
N ASP A 155 -0.33 -5.14 -4.76
CA ASP A 155 -1.35 -4.79 -5.74
C ASP A 155 -1.46 -5.92 -6.77
N PRO A 156 -2.61 -6.60 -6.90
CA PRO A 156 -2.76 -7.73 -7.80
C PRO A 156 -2.42 -7.36 -9.24
N ALA A 157 -2.64 -6.11 -9.67
CA ALA A 157 -2.25 -5.65 -11.00
C ALA A 157 -0.73 -5.59 -11.16
N LYS A 158 -0.02 -5.12 -10.14
CA LYS A 158 1.45 -5.05 -10.11
C LYS A 158 2.07 -6.45 -10.06
N VAL A 159 1.53 -7.33 -9.20
CA VAL A 159 1.95 -8.74 -9.13
C VAL A 159 1.76 -9.42 -10.48
N LEU A 160 0.59 -9.23 -11.11
CA LEU A 160 0.33 -9.81 -12.43
C LEU A 160 1.32 -9.31 -13.49
N ALA A 161 1.60 -8.01 -13.52
CA ALA A 161 2.57 -7.43 -14.45
C ALA A 161 3.99 -7.99 -14.22
N GLU A 162 4.43 -8.10 -12.97
CA GLU A 162 5.74 -8.69 -12.63
C GLU A 162 5.81 -10.18 -13.02
N LYS A 163 4.74 -10.95 -12.79
CA LYS A 163 4.69 -12.36 -13.20
C LYS A 163 4.67 -12.52 -14.73
N GLN A 164 4.02 -11.61 -15.46
CA GLN A 164 4.03 -11.59 -16.93
C GLN A 164 5.44 -11.35 -17.47
N GLN A 165 6.16 -10.34 -16.94
CA GLN A 165 7.54 -10.08 -17.33
C GLN A 165 8.47 -11.26 -17.01
N LEU A 166 8.30 -11.88 -15.83
CA LEU A 166 9.06 -13.07 -15.46
C LEU A 166 8.78 -14.23 -16.44
N LEU A 167 7.52 -14.44 -16.81
CA LEU A 167 7.13 -15.48 -17.75
C LEU A 167 7.78 -15.27 -19.13
N GLU A 168 7.79 -14.05 -19.66
CA GLU A 168 8.47 -13.72 -20.91
C GLU A 168 9.98 -14.00 -20.85
N SER A 169 10.62 -13.64 -19.73
CA SER A 169 12.04 -13.91 -19.52
C SER A 169 12.35 -15.41 -19.51
N LEU A 170 11.52 -16.20 -18.83
CA LEU A 170 11.67 -17.66 -18.74
C LEU A 170 11.42 -18.33 -20.08
N GLN A 171 10.43 -17.87 -20.85
CA GLN A 171 10.19 -18.34 -22.21
C GLN A 171 11.41 -18.11 -23.11
N THR A 172 12.01 -16.92 -23.02
CA THR A 172 13.23 -16.57 -23.76
C THR A 172 14.40 -17.49 -23.39
N GLN A 173 14.60 -17.74 -22.08
CA GLN A 173 15.62 -18.67 -21.59
C GLN A 173 15.36 -20.10 -22.08
N LEU A 174 14.12 -20.56 -22.05
CA LEU A 174 13.72 -21.89 -22.53
C LEU A 174 14.02 -22.08 -24.01
N LEU A 175 13.75 -21.05 -24.83
CA LEU A 175 14.09 -21.06 -26.25
C LEU A 175 15.61 -21.15 -26.47
N ALA A 176 16.39 -20.40 -25.69
CA ALA A 176 17.85 -20.44 -25.76
C ALA A 176 18.40 -21.84 -25.39
N VAL A 177 17.90 -22.43 -24.31
CA VAL A 177 18.27 -23.79 -23.87
C VAL A 177 17.87 -24.83 -24.93
N ARG A 178 16.67 -24.70 -25.51
CA ARG A 178 16.20 -25.61 -26.57
C ARG A 178 17.07 -25.53 -27.83
N ALA A 179 17.48 -24.33 -28.22
CA ALA A 179 18.40 -24.12 -29.34
C ALA A 179 19.78 -24.74 -29.06
N GLU A 180 20.28 -24.61 -27.83
CA GLU A 180 21.53 -25.25 -27.41
C GLU A 180 21.46 -26.78 -27.43
N ILE A 181 20.34 -27.36 -26.97
CA ILE A 181 20.11 -28.80 -27.04
C ILE A 181 20.06 -29.27 -28.51
N GLY A 182 19.44 -28.49 -29.40
CA GLY A 182 19.42 -28.77 -30.84
C GLY A 182 20.83 -28.81 -31.44
N ARG A 183 21.65 -27.79 -31.16
CA ARG A 183 23.06 -27.73 -31.60
C ARG A 183 23.89 -28.92 -31.13
N ARG A 184 23.61 -29.46 -29.94
CA ARG A 184 24.31 -30.64 -29.41
C ARG A 184 23.85 -31.96 -30.04
N LYS A 185 22.61 -32.02 -30.54
CA LYS A 185 22.07 -33.20 -31.22
C LYS A 185 22.51 -33.30 -32.68
N ASP A 186 22.72 -32.17 -33.34
CA ASP A 186 23.22 -32.09 -34.72
C ASP A 186 24.63 -31.46 -34.72
N PRO A 187 25.70 -32.23 -34.44
CA PRO A 187 27.05 -31.73 -34.61
C PRO A 187 27.26 -31.40 -36.10
N PRO A 188 27.89 -30.26 -36.44
CA PRO A 188 28.23 -29.97 -37.83
C PRO A 188 29.15 -31.09 -38.35
N LEU A 189 28.75 -31.71 -39.47
CA LEU A 189 29.57 -32.63 -40.23
C LEU A 189 30.90 -31.93 -40.55
N SER A 190 31.95 -32.36 -39.87
CA SER A 190 33.33 -32.02 -40.17
C SER A 190 33.61 -32.40 -41.63
N SER A 191 33.84 -31.41 -42.47
CA SER A 191 34.40 -31.58 -43.81
C SER A 191 35.88 -31.94 -43.66
N HIS A 192 36.17 -33.22 -43.49
CA HIS A 192 37.46 -33.79 -43.85
C HIS A 192 37.50 -33.92 -45.38
N GLU A 193 37.93 -32.87 -46.08
CA GLU A 193 38.45 -33.03 -47.44
C GLU A 193 39.82 -33.71 -47.32
N THR A 194 39.86 -34.96 -47.77
CA THR A 194 41.07 -35.77 -47.92
C THR A 194 41.81 -35.32 -49.17
N ASP A 195 42.94 -34.66 -49.01
CA ASP A 195 43.97 -34.53 -50.05
C ASP A 195 44.65 -35.89 -50.26
N THR A 196 44.23 -36.64 -51.28
CA THR A 196 44.98 -37.79 -51.80
C THR A 196 44.90 -37.88 -53.31
N GLU A 197 46.07 -37.72 -53.92
CA GLU A 197 46.58 -38.35 -55.16
C GLU A 197 46.02 -37.93 -56.53
N ASN A 198 46.87 -37.25 -57.30
CA ASN A 198 46.99 -37.50 -58.73
C ASN A 198 48.45 -37.33 -59.22
N ARG A 199 49.19 -38.45 -59.24
CA ARG A 199 50.33 -38.77 -60.13
C ARG A 199 49.75 -39.79 -61.13
N GLU A 200 49.97 -39.75 -62.43
CA GLU A 200 51.26 -39.91 -63.11
C GLU A 200 51.12 -39.89 -64.66
N ALA A 201 52.28 -39.91 -65.34
CA ALA A 201 52.58 -40.17 -66.77
C ALA A 201 52.62 -38.95 -67.71
N GLY A 202 53.70 -38.64 -68.44
CA GLY A 202 55.00 -39.28 -68.65
C GLY A 202 55.65 -38.71 -69.93
N ALA A 203 56.99 -38.72 -70.00
CA ALA A 203 57.86 -38.85 -71.19
C ALA A 203 59.08 -37.88 -71.26
N THR A 204 60.21 -38.31 -70.67
CA THR A 204 61.58 -38.58 -71.25
C THR A 204 62.21 -37.70 -72.38
N PRO A 205 63.54 -37.79 -72.67
CA PRO A 205 64.75 -37.65 -71.83
C PRO A 205 65.96 -36.95 -72.57
N LYS A 206 67.07 -36.67 -71.86
CA LYS A 206 68.52 -36.90 -72.24
C LYS A 206 69.46 -35.98 -71.42
N ARG A 207 70.33 -36.55 -70.55
CA ARG A 207 71.80 -36.79 -70.72
C ARG A 207 72.61 -35.49 -70.84
N LEU A 208 73.72 -35.20 -70.14
CA LEU A 208 74.92 -35.92 -69.62
C LEU A 208 75.70 -34.81 -68.83
N LYS A 209 76.42 -34.95 -67.72
CA LYS A 209 77.69 -35.68 -67.42
C LYS A 209 78.19 -35.12 -66.05
N THR A 210 78.49 -35.95 -65.03
CA THR A 210 79.84 -36.24 -64.44
C THR A 210 80.67 -35.00 -64.02
N ALA A 211 81.39 -34.90 -62.90
CA ALA A 211 81.69 -35.76 -61.74
C ALA A 211 82.47 -34.91 -60.68
N ALA A 212 82.38 -35.33 -59.42
CA ALA A 212 83.40 -35.40 -58.37
C ALA A 212 84.50 -34.32 -58.15
N HIS A 213 84.63 -33.96 -56.86
CA HIS A 213 85.73 -33.33 -56.10
C HIS A 213 85.92 -31.81 -56.25
#